data_AF-A0A3D3W2E5-F1
#
_entry.id   AF-A0A3D3W2E5-F1
#
_cell.length_a   1.000
_cell.length_b   1.000
_cell.length_c   1.000
_cell.angle_alpha   90.00
_cell.angle_beta   90.00
_cell.angle_gamma   90.00
#
_symmetry.space_group_name_H-M   'P 1'
#
loop_
_entity.id
_entity.type
_entity.pdbx_description
1 polymer ?
#
loop_
_entity_poly.entity_id
_entity_poly.type
_entity_poly.pdbx_seq_one_letter_code
_entity_poly.pdbx_strand_id
1 'polypeptide(L)'
;MKAFAVAALMGLGLLVGQLNGQEAPKPVAEGAAAPVLFEHVKYVDLHEMAPCAEPKIIEVNDPCACECTCECCDPCKKCCGECSECGKCCEQKKVHIQICIPKCFCEEEVVCRRDGDRVRYSYGEYAVDVRVRKGYIVVDYQD
;
A
#
# COMPACT_ATOMS: atom_id res chain seq x y z
N MET A 1 31.85 29.17 -51.19
CA MET A 1 30.96 27.99 -51.17
C MET A 1 31.83 26.74 -51.05
N LYS A 2 32.00 26.19 -49.84
CA LYS A 2 32.64 24.88 -49.62
C LYS A 2 32.22 24.31 -48.26
N ALA A 3 31.56 23.15 -48.36
CA ALA A 3 31.38 22.05 -47.41
C ALA A 3 30.89 22.33 -45.98
N PHE A 4 29.60 22.01 -45.77
CA PHE A 4 29.02 21.59 -44.50
C PHE A 4 29.40 20.13 -44.21
N ALA A 5 29.87 19.83 -43.01
CA ALA A 5 29.68 18.53 -42.34
C ALA A 5 30.12 18.64 -40.87
N VAL A 6 29.15 18.77 -39.96
CA VAL A 6 29.35 18.43 -38.54
C VAL A 6 28.34 17.34 -38.24
N ALA A 7 28.82 16.10 -38.15
CA ALA A 7 28.07 14.96 -37.70
C ALA A 7 27.80 15.11 -36.19
N ALA A 8 26.57 15.44 -35.81
CA ALA A 8 26.13 15.40 -34.43
C ALA A 8 25.58 14.00 -34.13
N LEU A 9 26.25 13.33 -33.20
CA LEU A 9 26.01 11.98 -32.71
C LEU A 9 24.56 11.78 -32.24
N MET A 10 23.93 10.70 -32.73
CA MET A 10 22.73 10.14 -32.16
C MET A 10 23.06 9.54 -30.78
N GLY A 11 22.82 10.33 -29.73
CA GLY A 11 22.73 9.82 -28.36
C GLY A 11 21.32 9.28 -28.10
N LEU A 12 21.08 8.02 -28.46
CA LEU A 12 19.88 7.29 -28.05
C LEU A 12 20.05 6.94 -26.55
N GLY A 13 19.71 7.90 -25.68
CA GLY A 13 19.70 7.69 -24.24
C GLY A 13 18.57 6.75 -23.87
N LEU A 14 18.87 5.44 -23.74
CA LEU A 14 18.03 4.51 -23.01
C LEU A 14 17.99 4.97 -21.54
N LEU A 15 16.91 5.64 -21.16
CA LEU A 15 16.48 5.75 -19.78
C LEU A 15 16.04 4.35 -19.34
N VAL A 16 16.98 3.57 -18.81
CA VAL A 16 16.68 2.40 -18.00
C VAL A 16 16.00 2.92 -16.73
N GLY A 17 14.66 2.90 -16.76
CA GLY A 17 13.84 3.18 -15.60
C GLY A 17 14.24 2.21 -14.48
N GLN A 18 14.63 2.78 -13.34
CA GLN A 18 14.86 2.04 -12.11
C GLN A 18 13.55 1.36 -11.72
N LEU A 19 13.45 0.06 -11.98
CA LEU A 19 12.45 -0.79 -11.36
C LEU A 19 12.84 -0.86 -9.88
N ASN A 20 12.25 0.04 -9.09
CA ASN A 20 12.20 -0.08 -7.64
C ASN A 20 11.44 -1.38 -7.33
N GLY A 21 12.17 -2.49 -7.25
CA GLY A 21 11.69 -3.72 -6.65
C GLY A 21 11.49 -3.46 -5.16
N GLN A 22 10.30 -3.01 -4.78
CA GLN A 22 9.91 -2.94 -3.40
C GLN A 22 9.28 -4.28 -3.03
N GLU A 23 9.90 -4.94 -2.03
CA GLU A 23 9.44 -6.20 -1.45
C GLU A 23 7.94 -6.13 -1.13
N ALA A 24 7.22 -7.18 -1.53
CA ALA A 24 5.84 -7.42 -1.12
C ALA A 24 5.74 -7.41 0.42
N PRO A 25 4.61 -6.95 1.00
CA PRO A 25 4.41 -7.00 2.43
C PRO A 25 4.58 -8.44 2.92
N LYS A 26 5.53 -8.62 3.83
CA LYS A 26 5.99 -9.94 4.28
C LYS A 26 4.87 -10.66 5.01
N PRO A 27 4.62 -11.95 4.73
CA PRO A 27 3.73 -12.75 5.57
C PRO A 27 4.28 -12.80 7.00
N VAL A 28 3.39 -12.68 7.99
CA VAL A 28 3.76 -12.72 9.41
C VAL A 28 4.22 -14.14 9.75
N ALA A 29 5.39 -14.28 10.39
CA ALA A 29 5.99 -15.57 10.73
C ALA A 29 5.07 -16.43 11.63
N GLU A 30 4.90 -17.70 11.26
CA GLU A 30 4.12 -18.69 12.01
C GLU A 30 4.79 -18.98 13.37
N GLY A 31 4.13 -18.61 14.47
CA GLY A 31 4.60 -18.82 15.85
C GLY A 31 4.36 -17.64 16.79
N ALA A 32 4.04 -16.46 16.26
CA ALA A 32 3.52 -15.34 17.04
C ALA A 32 2.02 -15.52 17.28
N ALA A 33 1.51 -15.08 18.44
CA ALA A 33 0.06 -14.97 18.66
C ALA A 33 -0.58 -14.25 17.46
N ALA A 34 -1.73 -14.76 16.97
CA ALA A 34 -2.40 -14.20 15.81
C ALA A 34 -2.57 -12.68 15.98
N PRO A 35 -2.17 -11.86 15.00
CA PRO A 35 -2.21 -10.42 15.15
C PRO A 35 -3.66 -9.94 15.34
N VAL A 36 -3.84 -8.98 16.24
CA VAL A 36 -5.15 -8.33 16.43
C VAL A 36 -5.50 -7.57 15.15
N LEU A 37 -6.65 -7.90 14.57
CA LEU A 37 -7.14 -7.24 13.36
C LEU A 37 -7.77 -5.89 13.70
N PHE A 38 -7.52 -4.90 12.84
CA PHE A 38 -8.19 -3.61 12.91
C PHE A 38 -9.66 -3.75 12.53
N GLU A 39 -10.55 -3.18 13.34
CA GLU A 39 -11.99 -3.42 13.24
C GLU A 39 -12.67 -2.55 12.16
N HIS A 40 -12.18 -1.33 11.92
CA HIS A 40 -12.85 -0.35 11.04
C HIS A 40 -12.47 -0.56 9.57
N VAL A 41 -12.79 -1.74 9.05
CA VAL A 41 -12.56 -2.12 7.65
C VAL A 41 -13.87 -2.20 6.91
N LYS A 42 -13.96 -1.51 5.77
CA LYS A 42 -15.09 -1.58 4.84
C LYS A 42 -14.69 -2.43 3.65
N TYR A 43 -15.35 -3.58 3.51
CA TYR A 43 -15.25 -4.41 2.31
C TYR A 43 -16.31 -3.97 1.29
N VAL A 44 -15.87 -3.70 0.06
CA VAL A 44 -16.74 -3.32 -1.06
C VAL A 44 -16.57 -4.32 -2.19
N ASP A 45 -17.58 -4.37 -3.06
CA ASP A 45 -17.58 -5.23 -4.25
C ASP A 45 -17.31 -6.71 -3.94
N LEU A 46 -17.92 -7.18 -2.84
CA LEU A 46 -17.87 -8.60 -2.39
C LEU A 46 -18.34 -9.61 -3.45
N HIS A 47 -19.10 -9.16 -4.45
CA HIS A 47 -19.56 -9.98 -5.57
C HIS A 47 -18.47 -10.24 -6.62
N GLU A 48 -17.39 -9.47 -6.58
CA GLU A 48 -16.18 -9.63 -7.40
C GLU A 48 -15.12 -10.46 -6.65
N MET A 49 -15.40 -10.95 -5.43
CA MET A 49 -14.47 -11.85 -4.74
C MET A 49 -14.28 -13.16 -5.51
N ALA A 50 -13.02 -13.57 -5.67
CA ALA A 50 -12.70 -14.82 -6.34
C ALA A 50 -13.42 -16.04 -5.70
N PRO A 51 -13.98 -16.99 -6.49
CA PRO A 51 -14.73 -18.13 -5.96
C PRO A 51 -13.94 -19.03 -5.00
N CYS A 52 -12.62 -19.07 -5.15
CA CYS A 52 -11.69 -19.84 -4.33
C CYS A 52 -10.87 -18.96 -3.38
N ALA A 53 -11.41 -17.81 -2.95
CA ALA A 53 -10.67 -16.87 -2.15
C ALA A 53 -10.35 -17.40 -0.74
N GLU A 54 -9.10 -17.28 -0.33
CA GLU A 54 -8.60 -17.64 1.00
C GLU A 54 -8.16 -16.38 1.77
N PRO A 55 -8.34 -16.36 3.10
CA PRO A 55 -7.97 -15.21 3.92
C PRO A 55 -6.44 -15.06 3.99
N LYS A 56 -5.96 -13.83 3.80
CA LYS A 56 -4.57 -13.42 3.98
C LYS A 56 -4.51 -12.20 4.88
N ILE A 57 -3.70 -12.28 5.93
CA ILE A 57 -3.43 -11.13 6.81
C ILE A 57 -2.32 -10.28 6.18
N ILE A 58 -2.55 -8.97 6.09
CA ILE A 58 -1.60 -7.99 5.58
C ILE A 58 -1.40 -6.86 6.58
N GLU A 59 -0.28 -6.17 6.45
CA GLU A 59 0.04 -4.97 7.23
C GLU A 59 -0.15 -3.70 6.39
N VAL A 60 -0.85 -2.71 6.95
CA VAL A 60 -1.13 -1.42 6.30
C VAL A 60 -0.91 -0.25 7.26
N ASN A 61 -0.88 0.98 6.72
CA ASN A 61 -0.85 2.18 7.54
C ASN A 61 -2.07 2.23 8.46
N ASP A 62 -1.84 2.54 9.73
CA ASP A 62 -2.89 2.79 10.70
C ASP A 62 -3.69 4.04 10.27
N PRO A 63 -4.99 3.90 9.93
CA PRO A 63 -5.85 5.03 9.55
C PRO A 63 -6.11 6.01 10.69
N CYS A 64 -5.80 5.60 11.91
CA CYS A 64 -5.90 6.35 13.16
C CYS A 64 -4.53 6.87 13.61
N ALA A 65 -3.44 6.59 12.90
CA ALA A 65 -2.15 7.23 13.19
C ALA A 65 -2.29 8.73 12.96
N CYS A 66 -2.34 9.48 14.06
CA CYS A 66 -2.15 10.91 14.01
C CYS A 66 -0.67 11.18 13.76
N GLU A 67 -0.36 12.12 12.86
CA GLU A 67 1.00 12.59 12.65
C GLU A 67 1.46 13.50 13.83
N CYS A 68 1.03 13.28 15.08
CA CYS A 68 1.29 14.13 16.27
C CYS A 68 1.53 13.34 17.58
N THR A 69 2.53 13.73 18.39
CA THR A 69 2.91 13.22 19.75
C THR A 69 2.56 14.27 20.81
N CYS A 70 1.48 15.02 20.58
CA CYS A 70 0.93 15.82 21.66
C CYS A 70 -0.15 15.01 22.37
N GLU A 71 -0.24 15.13 23.69
CA GLU A 71 -1.33 14.54 24.50
C GLU A 71 -2.73 15.04 24.07
N CYS A 72 -2.79 16.06 23.20
CA CYS A 72 -4.00 16.58 22.59
C CYS A 72 -4.58 15.74 21.44
N CYS A 73 -3.89 14.72 20.94
CA CYS A 73 -4.32 14.03 19.72
C CYS A 73 -5.24 12.83 20.01
N ASP A 74 -6.55 13.06 19.91
CA ASP A 74 -7.54 12.01 19.63
C ASP A 74 -7.32 11.55 18.17
N PRO A 75 -6.98 10.27 17.93
CA PRO A 75 -6.60 9.74 16.62
C PRO A 75 -7.70 9.86 15.55
N CYS A 76 -8.95 10.09 15.96
CA CYS A 76 -10.09 10.30 15.07
C CYS A 76 -10.41 11.78 14.81
N LYS A 77 -9.72 12.73 15.47
CA LYS A 77 -9.92 14.19 15.31
C LYS A 77 -8.77 14.85 14.54
N LYS A 78 -8.95 16.11 14.13
CA LYS A 78 -7.90 16.88 13.41
C LYS A 78 -6.80 17.23 14.40
N CYS A 79 -5.53 17.08 13.99
CA CYS A 79 -4.37 17.57 14.73
C CYS A 79 -4.58 19.06 15.03
N CYS A 80 -4.33 19.49 16.26
CA CYS A 80 -4.41 20.90 16.62
C CYS A 80 -3.25 21.69 16.00
N GLY A 81 -3.42 23.00 15.82
CA GLY A 81 -2.43 23.85 15.14
C GLY A 81 -1.09 24.02 15.88
N GLU A 82 -0.96 23.51 17.10
CA GLU A 82 0.23 23.65 17.97
C GLU A 82 1.27 22.53 17.75
N CYS A 83 1.02 21.55 16.88
CA CYS A 83 1.90 20.40 16.67
C CYS A 83 3.20 20.69 15.85
N SER A 84 3.48 21.96 15.51
CA SER A 84 4.59 22.32 14.62
C SER A 84 6.00 22.15 15.23
N GLU A 85 6.12 21.95 16.54
CA GLU A 85 7.43 21.91 17.23
C GLU A 85 7.88 20.49 17.67
N CYS A 86 7.01 19.48 17.61
CA CYS A 86 7.21 18.24 18.38
C CYS A 86 7.90 17.05 17.65
N GLY A 87 8.11 17.10 16.33
CA GLY A 87 9.10 16.31 15.56
C GLY A 87 9.11 14.75 15.58
N LYS A 88 8.79 14.08 16.70
CA LYS A 88 8.75 12.60 16.89
C LYS A 88 7.33 12.01 16.88
N CYS A 89 6.37 12.91 16.97
CA CYS A 89 4.96 12.80 16.68
C CYS A 89 4.46 11.81 15.67
N CYS A 90 5.17 11.77 14.54
CA CYS A 90 4.54 11.52 13.27
C CYS A 90 4.85 10.13 12.73
N GLU A 91 5.36 9.21 13.57
CA GLU A 91 5.73 7.90 13.06
C GLU A 91 4.47 7.12 12.66
N GLN A 92 4.45 6.74 11.38
CA GLN A 92 3.32 6.05 10.77
C GLN A 92 3.15 4.66 11.42
N LYS A 93 2.19 4.56 12.34
CA LYS A 93 1.81 3.27 12.92
C LYS A 93 1.23 2.36 11.84
N LYS A 94 1.31 1.05 12.12
CA LYS A 94 0.81 -0.01 11.26
C LYS A 94 -0.29 -0.78 11.99
N VAL A 95 -1.25 -1.29 11.21
CA VAL A 95 -2.29 -2.19 11.69
C VAL A 95 -2.41 -3.39 10.75
N HIS A 96 -2.96 -4.48 11.27
CA HIS A 96 -3.22 -5.69 10.49
C HIS A 96 -4.68 -5.75 10.06
N ILE A 97 -4.91 -6.13 8.80
CA ILE A 97 -6.24 -6.43 8.27
C ILE A 97 -6.22 -7.76 7.53
N GLN A 98 -7.39 -8.36 7.37
CA GLN A 98 -7.56 -9.56 6.55
C GLN A 98 -8.15 -9.17 5.20
N ILE A 99 -7.53 -9.62 4.12
CA ILE A 99 -8.07 -9.60 2.76
C ILE A 99 -8.33 -11.04 2.28
N CYS A 100 -9.02 -11.21 1.15
CA CYS A 100 -9.28 -12.52 0.56
C CYS A 100 -8.63 -12.58 -0.83
N ILE A 101 -7.85 -13.62 -1.08
CA ILE A 101 -7.00 -13.73 -2.29
C ILE A 101 -7.24 -15.08 -2.99
N PRO A 102 -7.09 -15.19 -4.31
CA PRO A 102 -7.33 -16.45 -5.02
C PRO A 102 -6.31 -17.53 -4.61
N LYS A 103 -6.77 -18.73 -4.25
CA LYS A 103 -5.91 -19.85 -3.84
C LYS A 103 -4.98 -20.35 -4.94
N CYS A 104 -5.40 -20.25 -6.20
CA CYS A 104 -4.71 -20.82 -7.35
C CYS A 104 -3.54 -19.96 -7.88
N PHE A 105 -3.17 -18.89 -7.18
CA PHE A 105 -2.13 -17.97 -7.63
C PHE A 105 -0.79 -18.19 -6.92
N CYS A 106 0.30 -18.10 -7.68
CA CYS A 106 1.65 -18.15 -7.12
C CYS A 106 2.00 -16.79 -6.49
N GLU A 107 2.55 -16.78 -5.27
CA GLU A 107 2.89 -15.52 -4.59
C GLU A 107 3.94 -14.68 -5.36
N GLU A 108 4.81 -15.33 -6.13
CA GLU A 108 5.83 -14.68 -6.97
C GLU A 108 5.22 -13.87 -8.13
N GLU A 109 3.98 -14.15 -8.50
CA GLU A 109 3.27 -13.48 -9.59
C GLU A 109 2.45 -12.27 -9.10
N VAL A 110 2.44 -12.02 -7.79
CA VAL A 110 1.65 -10.94 -7.19
C VAL A 110 2.39 -9.60 -7.32
N VAL A 111 1.82 -8.70 -8.12
CA VAL A 111 2.33 -7.33 -8.24
C VAL A 111 1.72 -6.46 -7.16
N CYS A 112 2.55 -6.00 -6.24
CA CYS A 112 2.17 -5.01 -5.23
C CYS A 112 2.58 -3.61 -5.70
N ARG A 113 1.61 -2.71 -5.87
CA ARG A 113 1.87 -1.28 -6.12
C ARG A 113 1.41 -0.47 -4.93
N ARG A 114 2.32 0.28 -4.31
CA ARG A 114 2.01 1.22 -3.22
C ARG A 114 2.07 2.64 -3.75
N ASP A 115 1.00 3.37 -3.57
CA ASP A 115 0.83 4.79 -3.93
C ASP A 115 0.24 5.52 -2.73
N GLY A 116 1.11 6.11 -1.91
CA GLY A 116 0.73 6.73 -0.64
C GLY A 116 -0.06 5.77 0.26
N ASP A 117 -1.33 6.12 0.46
CA ASP A 117 -2.30 5.38 1.28
C ASP A 117 -3.04 4.26 0.54
N ARG A 118 -2.70 4.00 -0.73
CA ARG A 118 -3.25 2.91 -1.53
C ARG A 118 -2.20 1.81 -1.73
N VAL A 119 -2.63 0.57 -1.56
CA VAL A 119 -1.90 -0.63 -1.94
C VAL A 119 -2.78 -1.47 -2.84
N ARG A 120 -2.32 -1.77 -4.06
CA ARG A 120 -2.99 -2.70 -4.97
C ARG A 120 -2.23 -4.01 -5.03
N TYR A 121 -2.91 -5.11 -4.75
CA TYR A 121 -2.46 -6.48 -5.00
C TYR A 121 -3.06 -6.94 -6.32
N SER A 122 -2.24 -7.31 -7.29
CA SER A 122 -2.72 -7.80 -8.60
C SER A 122 -2.36 -9.27 -8.77
N TYR A 123 -3.36 -10.08 -9.11
CA TYR A 123 -3.30 -11.53 -9.30
C TYR A 123 -3.72 -11.85 -10.76
N GLY A 124 -3.10 -11.18 -11.73
CA GLY A 124 -3.52 -11.23 -13.13
C GLY A 124 -4.69 -10.28 -13.40
N GLU A 125 -5.84 -10.83 -13.79
CA GLU A 125 -7.07 -10.07 -14.07
C GLU A 125 -7.74 -9.60 -12.76
N TYR A 126 -7.70 -10.45 -11.73
CA TYR A 126 -8.18 -10.12 -10.39
C TYR A 126 -7.23 -9.20 -9.64
N ALA A 127 -7.76 -8.25 -8.87
CA ALA A 127 -7.02 -7.37 -7.99
C ALA A 127 -7.76 -7.07 -6.69
N VAL A 128 -6.98 -6.72 -5.67
CA VAL A 128 -7.49 -6.21 -4.39
C VAL A 128 -6.86 -4.84 -4.14
N ASP A 129 -7.68 -3.81 -4.15
CA ASP A 129 -7.31 -2.44 -3.84
C ASP A 129 -7.58 -2.16 -2.36
N VAL A 130 -6.52 -1.88 -1.62
CA VAL A 130 -6.59 -1.49 -0.21
C VAL A 130 -6.30 -0.01 -0.10
N ARG A 131 -7.26 0.77 0.41
CA ARG A 131 -7.15 2.23 0.54
C ARG A 131 -7.31 2.61 2.00
N VAL A 132 -6.26 3.18 2.58
CA VAL A 132 -6.30 3.76 3.92
C VAL A 132 -6.99 5.13 3.82
N ARG A 133 -8.02 5.33 4.64
CA ARG A 133 -8.73 6.60 4.78
C ARG A 133 -8.63 7.04 6.23
N LYS A 134 -8.89 8.30 6.52
CA LYS A 134 -8.87 8.78 7.90
C LYS A 134 -9.92 8.02 8.73
N GLY A 135 -9.46 7.27 9.72
CA GLY A 135 -10.28 6.50 10.67
C GLY A 135 -10.83 5.15 10.17
N TYR A 136 -10.60 4.75 8.91
CA TYR A 136 -11.04 3.46 8.40
C TYR A 136 -10.24 3.00 7.17
N ILE A 137 -10.31 1.72 6.84
CA ILE A 137 -9.68 1.14 5.65
C ILE A 137 -10.76 0.64 4.71
N VAL A 138 -10.57 0.79 3.40
CA VAL A 138 -11.43 0.20 2.36
C VAL A 138 -10.67 -0.91 1.67
N VAL A 139 -11.29 -2.08 1.58
CA VAL A 139 -10.84 -3.23 0.77
C VAL A 139 -11.83 -3.38 -0.37
N ASP A 140 -11.32 -3.25 -1.59
CA ASP A 140 -12.06 -3.17 -2.85
C ASP A 140 -11.60 -4.32 -3.75
N TYR A 141 -12.50 -5.28 -4.02
CA TYR A 141 -12.24 -6.44 -4.86
C TYR A 141 -12.58 -6.11 -6.30
N GLN A 142 -11.71 -6.49 -7.23
CA GLN A 142 -11.78 -6.13 -8.65
C GLN A 142 -11.53 -7.39 -9.48
N ASP A 143 -12.54 -7.96 -10.13
CA ASP A 143 -12.43 -9.16 -11.01
C ASP A 143 -12.33 -8.79 -12.50
#